data_AF-A1HQV6-F1
#
_entry.id   AF-A1HQV6-F1
#
_cell.length_a   1.000
_cell.length_b   1.000
_cell.length_c   1.000
_cell.angle_alpha   90.00
_cell.angle_beta   90.00
_cell.angle_gamma   90.00
#
_symmetry.space_group_name_H-M   'P 1'
#
loop_
_entity.id
_entity.type
_entity.pdbx_description
1 polymer ?
#
loop_
_entity_poly.entity_id
_entity_poly.type
_entity_poly.pdbx_seq_one_letter_code
_entity_poly.pdbx_strand_id
1 'polypeptide(L)' 'MSKRKLRLLVEKGYVSGWDDPRMPTISGLRRRGYTPEAIRDFCDRIGVAKSKQHGRYCPTGTLHSRRS' A
#
# COMPACT_ATOMS: atom_id res chain seq x y z
N MET A 1 0.09 -3.73 0.24
CA MET A 1 -0.32 -4.19 -1.11
C MET A 1 0.43 -3.39 -2.16
N SER A 2 1.16 -4.04 -3.07
CA SER A 2 1.94 -3.33 -4.09
C SER A 2 1.07 -2.96 -5.29
N LYS A 3 1.21 -1.72 -5.80
CA LYS A 3 0.42 -1.16 -6.93
C LYS A 3 0.40 -2.08 -8.17
N ARG A 4 1.44 -2.88 -8.39
CA ARG A 4 1.51 -3.89 -9.48
C ARG A 4 0.45 -4.98 -9.36
N LYS A 5 0.15 -5.46 -8.15
CA LYS A 5 -0.86 -6.52 -7.94
C LYS A 5 -2.26 -6.00 -8.23
N LEU A 6 -2.56 -4.75 -7.87
CA LEU A 6 -3.84 -4.11 -8.18
C LEU A 6 -4.04 -3.94 -9.69
N ARG A 7 -3.02 -3.48 -10.42
CA ARG A 7 -3.08 -3.41 -11.89
C ARG A 7 -3.33 -4.78 -12.51
N LEU A 8 -2.63 -5.82 -12.05
CA LEU A 8 -2.81 -7.17 -12.57
C LEU A 8 -4.25 -7.68 -12.37
N LEU A 9 -4.90 -7.35 -11.25
CA LEU A 9 -6.29 -7.73 -10.99
C LEU A 9 -7.27 -7.05 -11.93
N VAL A 10 -7.04 -5.77 -12.24
CA VAL A 10 -7.84 -5.00 -13.20
C VAL A 10 -7.59 -5.49 -14.63
N GLU A 11 -6.33 -5.70 -15.01
CA GLU A 11 -5.95 -6.18 -16.35
C GLU A 11 -6.45 -7.61 -16.63
N LYS A 12 -6.50 -8.47 -15.60
CA LYS A 12 -7.07 -9.83 -15.71
C LYS A 12 -8.60 -9.88 -15.58
N GLY A 13 -9.28 -8.74 -15.39
CA GLY A 13 -10.74 -8.67 -15.35
C GLY A 13 -11.40 -9.31 -14.12
N TYR A 14 -10.66 -9.58 -13.04
CA TYR A 14 -11.23 -10.13 -11.81
C TYR A 14 -12.11 -9.12 -11.06
N VAL A 15 -11.99 -7.84 -11.38
CA VAL A 15 -12.74 -6.73 -10.79
C VAL A 15 -13.32 -5.88 -11.92
N SER A 16 -14.50 -5.29 -11.69
CA SER A 16 -15.18 -4.47 -12.71
C SER A 16 -14.44 -3.16 -13.04
N GLY A 17 -13.41 -2.81 -12.25
CA GLY A 17 -12.59 -1.63 -12.43
C GLY A 17 -12.07 -1.11 -11.09
N TRP A 18 -11.59 0.14 -11.11
CA TRP A 18 -11.08 0.82 -9.91
C TRP A 18 -12.18 1.22 -8.90
N ASP A 19 -13.43 1.14 -9.33
CA ASP A 19 -14.63 1.47 -8.55
C ASP A 19 -15.32 0.24 -7.96
N ASP A 20 -14.72 -0.95 -8.09
CA ASP A 20 -15.27 -2.18 -7.51
C ASP A 20 -15.18 -2.14 -5.96
N PRO A 21 -16.25 -2.46 -5.21
CA PRO A 21 -16.23 -2.51 -3.74
C PRO A 21 -15.17 -3.45 -3.12
N ARG A 22 -14.65 -4.40 -3.91
CA ARG A 22 -13.57 -5.33 -3.52
C ARG A 22 -12.19 -4.69 -3.62
N MET A 23 -12.07 -3.56 -4.32
CA MET A 23 -10.82 -2.80 -4.43
C MET A 23 -10.62 -1.92 -3.20
N PRO A 24 -9.42 -1.92 -2.58
CA PRO A 24 -9.09 -1.04 -1.45
C PRO A 24 -8.74 0.37 -1.96
N THR A 25 -9.60 0.94 -2.79
CA THR A 25 -9.48 2.31 -3.33
C THR A 25 -10.54 3.21 -2.71
N ILE A 26 -10.28 4.52 -2.73
CA ILE A 26 -11.25 5.51 -2.27
C ILE A 26 -12.55 5.40 -3.08
N SER A 27 -12.46 5.16 -4.40
CA SER A 27 -13.64 5.00 -5.25
C SER A 27 -14.44 3.73 -4.94
N GLY A 28 -13.78 2.59 -4.69
CA GLY A 28 -14.44 1.35 -4.27
C GLY A 28 -15.14 1.49 -2.91
N LEU A 29 -14.50 2.19 -1.97
CA LEU A 29 -15.11 2.51 -0.67
C LEU A 29 -16.32 3.45 -0.83
N ARG A 30 -16.23 4.47 -1.68
CA ARG A 30 -17.38 5.35 -1.97
C ARG A 30 -18.55 4.57 -2.58
N ARG A 31 -18.29 3.66 -3.53
CA ARG A 31 -19.35 2.82 -4.14
C ARG A 31 -19.95 1.82 -3.14
N ARG A 32 -19.19 1.41 -2.13
CA ARG A 32 -19.66 0.54 -1.04
C ARG A 32 -20.61 1.25 -0.07
N GLY A 33 -20.82 2.55 -0.21
CA GLY A 33 -21.73 3.35 0.62
C GLY A 33 -21.08 3.94 1.86
N TYR A 34 -19.74 3.99 1.92
CA TYR A 34 -19.06 4.70 3.00
C TYR A 34 -19.29 6.20 2.87
N THR A 35 -19.79 6.81 3.94
CA THR A 35 -19.95 8.26 4.07
C THR A 35 -18.59 8.95 4.01
N PRO A 36 -18.49 10.13 3.36
CA PRO A 36 -17.25 10.89 3.30
C PRO A 36 -16.74 11.30 4.69
N GLU A 37 -17.62 11.47 5.68
CA GLU A 37 -17.24 11.68 7.10
C GLU A 37 -16.43 10.49 7.63
N ALA A 38 -16.96 9.26 7.51
CA ALA A 38 -16.28 8.05 8.00
C ALA A 38 -14.91 7.82 7.33
N ILE A 39 -14.73 8.23 6.06
CA ILE A 39 -13.43 8.13 5.38
C ILE A 39 -12.43 9.15 5.95
N ARG A 40 -12.89 10.38 6.25
CA ARG A 40 -12.07 11.42 6.88
C ARG A 40 -11.67 11.01 8.29
N ASP A 41 -12.62 10.56 9.11
CA ASP A 41 -12.37 10.03 10.44
C ASP A 41 -11.39 8.85 10.42
N PHE A 42 -11.51 7.96 9.42
CA PHE A 42 -10.58 6.85 9.23
C PHE A 42 -9.18 7.34 8.87
N CYS A 43 -9.04 8.29 7.96
CA CYS A 43 -7.76 8.90 7.61
C CYS A 43 -7.11 9.61 8.80
N ASP A 44 -7.88 10.34 9.60
CA ASP A 44 -7.41 11.04 10.79
C ASP A 44 -6.95 10.05 11.87
N ARG A 45 -7.72 8.96 12.08
CA ARG A 45 -7.32 7.87 13.00
C ARG A 45 -6.09 7.09 12.53
N ILE A 46 -5.91 6.92 11.22
CA ILE A 46 -4.76 6.20 10.64
C ILE A 46 -3.48 7.06 10.55
N GLY A 47 -3.57 8.37 10.79
CA GLY A 47 -2.46 9.34 10.70
C GLY A 47 -1.17 9.01 11.47
N VAL A 48 -1.14 7.96 12.31
CA VAL A 48 0.05 7.50 13.07
C VAL A 48 0.49 6.06 12.72
N ALA A 49 0.15 5.54 11.54
CA ALA A 49 0.69 4.26 11.08
C ALA A 49 1.60 4.42 9.85
N LYS A 50 2.67 5.23 9.97
CA LYS A 50 3.83 5.09 9.07
C LYS A 50 4.54 3.76 9.36
N SER A 51 3.95 2.64 8.95
CA SER A 51 4.65 1.36 8.85
C SER A 51 5.55 1.38 7.60
N LYS A 52 6.59 2.22 7.65
CA LYS A 52 7.77 2.11 6.79
C LYS A 52 8.83 1.31 7.55
N GLN A 53 8.61 0.00 7.73
CA GLN A 53 9.68 -0.91 8.13
C GLN A 53 10.07 -1.80 6.94
N HIS A 54 10.70 -1.19 5.94
CA HIS A 54 11.65 -1.91 5.10
C HIS A 54 12.92 -1.09 5.03
N GLY A 55 13.56 -0.94 6.19
CA GLY A 55 14.86 -0.32 6.33
C GLY A 55 15.86 -1.36 6.80
N ARG A 56 16.30 -2.26 5.90
CA ARG A 56 17.67 -2.81 5.87
C ARG A 56 18.02 -3.22 4.45
N TYR A 57 18.45 -2.25 3.65
CA TYR A 57 19.46 -2.48 2.63
C TYR A 57 20.75 -1.87 3.16
N CYS A 58 21.73 -2.71 3.52
CA CYS A 58 23.12 -2.28 3.65
C CYS A 58 23.91 -3.04 2.57
N PRO A 59 24.31 -2.38 1.46
CA PRO A 59 25.11 -3.01 0.43
C PRO A 59 26.60 -2.93 0.78
N THR A 60 27.32 -4.04 0.53
CA THR A 60 28.75 -4.13 0.15
C THR A 60 29.85 -3.55 1.05
N GLY A 61 30.68 -4.45 1.58
CA GLY A 61 32.12 -4.46 1.30
C GLY A 61 33.03 -3.46 2.00
N THR A 62 33.67 -3.88 3.09
CA THR A 62 35.05 -3.48 3.34
C THR A 62 35.80 -4.65 3.99
N LEU A 63 36.56 -5.39 3.18
CA LEU A 63 37.66 -6.21 3.67
C LEU A 63 38.63 -5.27 4.39
N HIS A 64 38.59 -5.24 5.72
CA HIS A 64 39.70 -4.72 6.50
C HIS A 64 40.67 -5.85 6.75
N SER A 65 41.77 -5.83 5.99
CA SER A 65 43.02 -6.46 6.37
C SER A 65 43.44 -6.00 7.78
N ARG A 66 43.51 -6.92 8.72
CA ARG A 66 44.49 -6.89 9.83
C ARG A 66 45.35 -8.13 9.57
N ARG A 67 46.50 -8.04 8.91
CA ARG A 67 47.74 -7.36 9.28
C ARG A 67 48.25 -7.87 10.64
N SER A 68 49.19 -8.82 10.51
CA SER A 68 50.26 -9.25 11.43
C SER A 68 49.87 -9.91 12.74
#